data_AF-A0A4P7ZTC7-F1
#
_entry.id   AF-A0A4P7ZTC7-F1
#
_cell.length_a   1.000
_cell.length_b   1.000
_cell.length_c   1.000
_cell.angle_alpha   90.00
_cell.angle_beta   90.00
_cell.angle_gamma   90.00
#
_symmetry.space_group_name_H-M   'P 1'
#
loop_
_entity.id
_entity.type
_entity.pdbx_description
1 polymer ?
#
loop_
_entity_poly.entity_id
_entity_poly.type
_entity_poly.pdbx_seq_one_letter_code
_entity_poly.pdbx_strand_id
1 'polypeptide(L)'
;MGVQIGAKAEPPQALAILLRELQAKPLGIYDGVRLFRINRRGGNTLTLTVSCEREEWRVQSRENAFFDAPFLSAAGIARTWVCMEPVRVLE
;
A
#
# COMPACT_ATOMS: atom_id res chain seq x y z
N MET A 1 -13.85 40.86 -1.80
CA MET A 1 -12.60 40.06 -1.71
C MET A 1 -12.97 38.73 -1.10
N GLY A 2 -12.93 37.64 -1.88
CA GLY A 2 -13.28 36.32 -1.37
C GLY A 2 -12.72 35.22 -2.26
N VAL A 3 -11.93 34.34 -1.62
CA VAL A 3 -11.72 32.89 -1.88
C VAL A 3 -11.17 32.55 -3.29
N GLN A 4 -10.03 31.87 -3.43
CA GLN A 4 -9.87 30.44 -3.20
C GLN A 4 -8.40 30.12 -2.87
N ILE A 5 -8.16 29.56 -1.68
CA ILE A 5 -6.90 28.91 -1.38
C ILE A 5 -6.99 27.55 -2.09
N GLY A 6 -6.38 27.48 -3.27
CA GLY A 6 -6.37 26.27 -4.09
C GLY A 6 -5.98 25.08 -3.23
N ALA A 7 -6.81 24.04 -3.25
CA ALA A 7 -6.52 22.75 -2.66
C ALA A 7 -5.12 22.34 -3.14
N LYS A 8 -4.16 22.32 -2.21
CA LYS A 8 -2.85 21.74 -2.44
C LYS A 8 -3.14 20.30 -2.84
N ALA A 9 -3.11 20.01 -4.14
CA ALA A 9 -3.24 18.65 -4.63
C ALA A 9 -2.15 17.86 -3.92
N GLU A 10 -2.53 17.08 -2.91
CA GLU A 10 -1.61 16.18 -2.23
C GLU A 10 -0.93 15.38 -3.34
N PRO A 11 0.41 15.37 -3.40
CA PRO A 11 1.10 14.68 -4.48
C PRO A 11 0.55 13.25 -4.53
N PRO A 12 0.25 12.73 -5.74
CA PRO A 12 -0.31 11.40 -5.88
C PRO A 12 0.57 10.44 -5.09
N GLN A 13 -0.06 9.74 -4.14
CA GLN A 13 0.65 9.03 -3.09
C GLN A 13 1.64 8.02 -3.73
N ALA A 14 2.93 8.16 -3.39
CA ALA A 14 4.01 7.48 -4.12
C ALA A 14 3.91 5.94 -4.05
N LEU A 15 3.51 5.37 -2.92
CA LEU A 15 3.27 3.93 -2.78
C LEU A 15 2.14 3.46 -3.71
N ALA A 16 1.03 4.19 -3.81
CA ALA A 16 -0.08 3.84 -4.69
C ALA A 16 0.32 3.87 -6.17
N ILE A 17 1.20 4.80 -6.57
CA ILE A 17 1.80 4.82 -7.91
C ILE A 17 2.69 3.59 -8.10
N LEU A 18 3.63 3.36 -7.18
CA LEU A 18 4.59 2.25 -7.27
C LEU A 18 3.89 0.89 -7.33
N LEU A 19 2.87 0.68 -6.50
CA LEU A 19 2.08 -0.56 -6.52
C LEU A 19 1.41 -0.78 -7.89
N ARG A 20 0.98 0.29 -8.56
CA ARG A 20 0.39 0.20 -9.89
C ARG A 20 1.44 -0.11 -10.96
N GLU A 21 2.57 0.59 -10.95
CA GLU A 21 3.69 0.37 -11.88
C GLU A 21 4.27 -1.04 -11.75
N LEU A 22 4.35 -1.56 -10.52
CA LEU A 22 4.81 -2.91 -10.22
C LEU A 22 3.74 -3.98 -10.45
N GLN A 23 2.56 -3.60 -10.95
CA GLN A 23 1.43 -4.50 -11.19
C GLN A 23 1.11 -5.36 -9.96
N ALA A 24 1.15 -4.72 -8.78
CA ALA A 24 0.93 -5.38 -7.51
C ALA A 24 -0.49 -5.98 -7.48
N LYS A 25 -0.57 -7.26 -7.15
CA LYS A 25 -1.83 -7.99 -7.07
C LYS A 25 -2.39 -7.90 -5.65
N PRO A 26 -3.58 -7.31 -5.45
CA PRO A 26 -4.23 -7.37 -4.14
C PRO A 26 -4.55 -8.83 -3.81
N LEU A 27 -4.10 -9.29 -2.64
CA LEU A 27 -4.41 -10.62 -2.13
C LEU A 27 -5.70 -10.61 -1.31
N GLY A 28 -5.93 -9.53 -0.58
CA GLY A 28 -7.10 -9.33 0.28
C GLY A 28 -6.77 -8.51 1.54
N ILE A 29 -7.70 -8.49 2.49
CA ILE A 29 -7.49 -7.96 3.84
C ILE A 29 -7.29 -9.12 4.81
N TYR A 30 -6.31 -8.98 5.71
CA TYR A 30 -6.08 -9.86 6.84
C TYR A 30 -5.74 -8.97 8.04
N ASP A 31 -6.37 -9.19 9.20
CA ASP A 31 -6.11 -8.42 10.44
C ASP A 31 -6.11 -6.88 10.24
N GLY A 32 -7.10 -6.37 9.50
CA GLY A 32 -7.25 -4.94 9.22
C GLY A 32 -6.22 -4.33 8.25
N VAL A 33 -5.28 -5.12 7.72
CA VAL A 33 -4.28 -4.67 6.74
C VAL A 33 -4.52 -5.27 5.36
N ARG A 34 -4.26 -4.49 4.32
CA ARG A 34 -4.32 -4.93 2.93
C ARG A 34 -3.00 -5.57 2.53
N LEU A 35 -3.09 -6.73 1.90
CA LEU A 35 -1.94 -7.48 1.42
C LEU A 35 -1.85 -7.39 -0.11
N PHE A 36 -0.65 -7.08 -0.59
CA PHE A 36 -0.33 -7.03 -2.01
C PHE A 36 0.82 -7.98 -2.32
N ARG A 37 0.78 -8.62 -3.49
CA ARG A 37 1.88 -9.43 -4.00
C ARG A 37 2.50 -8.77 -5.22
N ILE A 38 3.81 -8.65 -5.21
CA ILE A 38 4.61 -8.16 -6.33
C ILE A 38 5.47 -9.32 -6.82
N ASN A 39 5.31 -9.69 -8.08
CA ASN A 39 6.14 -10.71 -8.71
C ASN A 39 7.40 -10.05 -9.28
N ARG A 40 8.58 -10.43 -8.78
CA ARG A 40 9.86 -9.93 -9.29
C ARG A 40 10.35 -10.79 -10.45
N ARG A 41 11.16 -10.18 -11.32
CA ARG A 41 11.95 -10.91 -12.32
C ARG A 41 12.87 -11.89 -11.59
N GLY A 42 12.85 -13.17 -12.00
CA GLY A 42 13.59 -14.25 -11.34
C GLY A 42 12.73 -15.18 -10.46
N GLY A 43 11.41 -15.01 -10.43
CA GLY A 43 10.49 -15.94 -9.75
C GLY A 43 10.25 -15.63 -8.26
N ASN A 44 10.98 -14.67 -7.70
CA ASN A 44 10.78 -14.25 -6.31
C ASN A 44 9.52 -13.39 -6.17
N THR A 45 8.81 -13.56 -5.06
CA THR A 45 7.62 -12.77 -4.73
C THR A 45 7.86 -11.93 -3.49
N LEU A 46 7.52 -10.64 -3.56
CA LEU A 46 7.42 -9.78 -2.38
C LEU A 46 5.97 -9.69 -1.96
N THR A 47 5.74 -9.73 -0.66
CA THR A 47 4.45 -9.38 -0.07
C THR A 47 4.59 -7.99 0.53
N LEU A 48 3.57 -7.15 0.37
CA LEU A 48 3.54 -5.81 0.91
C LEU A 48 2.26 -5.66 1.73
N THR A 49 2.41 -5.14 2.93
CA THR A 49 1.31 -4.90 3.87
C THR A 49 1.04 -3.41 3.92
N VAL A 50 -0.22 -3.01 3.82
CA VAL A 50 -0.67 -1.61 3.95
C VAL A 50 -1.76 -1.53 5.01
N SER A 51 -1.54 -0.72 6.06
CA SER A 51 -2.59 -0.29 6.97
C SER A 51 -3.18 1.01 6.46
N CYS A 52 -4.42 0.97 6.01
CA CYS A 52 -5.15 2.15 5.57
C CYS A 52 -5.54 3.06 6.74
N GLU A 53 -5.82 2.47 7.91
CA GLU A 53 -6.20 3.22 9.11
C GLU A 53 -5.02 3.97 9.72
N ARG A 54 -3.85 3.32 9.79
CA ARG A 54 -2.63 3.93 10.34
C ARG A 54 -1.84 4.72 9.30
N GLU A 55 -2.21 4.60 8.02
CA GLU A 55 -1.48 5.14 6.89
C GLU A 55 0.00 4.71 6.90
N GLU A 56 0.21 3.42 7.03
CA GLU A 56 1.53 2.80 7.17
C GLU A 56 1.66 1.60 6.22
N TRP A 57 2.89 1.28 5.83
CA TRP A 57 3.14 0.11 4.98
C TRP A 57 4.50 -0.54 5.27
N ARG A 58 4.65 -1.81 4.90
CA ARG A 58 5.93 -2.52 4.99
C ARG A 58 6.06 -3.60 3.92
N VAL A 59 7.30 -3.96 3.60
CA VAL A 59 7.62 -5.05 2.68
C VAL A 59 8.00 -6.30 3.48
N GLN A 60 7.34 -7.41 3.20
CA GLN A 60 7.66 -8.74 3.68
C GLN A 60 8.31 -9.54 2.54
N SER A 61 9.60 -9.85 2.67
CA SER A 61 10.27 -10.79 1.77
C SER A 61 10.27 -12.18 2.40
N ARG A 62 10.05 -13.22 1.59
CA ARG A 62 10.15 -14.62 2.02
C ARG A 62 11.55 -15.00 2.50
N GLU A 63 12.57 -14.31 1.99
CA GLU A 63 13.98 -14.47 2.38
C GLU A 63 14.27 -13.85 3.77
N ASN A 64 13.46 -12.89 4.21
CA ASN A 64 13.62 -12.15 5.47
C ASN A 64 12.42 -12.31 6.40
N ALA A 65 11.78 -13.48 6.42
CA ALA A 65 10.60 -13.76 7.24
C ALA A 65 10.80 -13.54 8.76
N PHE A 66 12.04 -13.33 9.21
CA PHE A 66 12.43 -13.11 10.61
C PHE A 66 12.81 -11.67 10.95
N PHE A 67 12.93 -10.77 9.98
CA PHE A 67 13.12 -9.34 10.24
C PHE A 67 11.79 -8.62 10.01
N ASP A 68 11.15 -8.19 11.09
CA ASP A 68 10.04 -7.24 11.06
C ASP A 68 10.53 -5.93 10.41
N ALA A 69 10.44 -5.86 9.08
CA ALA A 69 10.67 -4.63 8.37
C ALA A 69 9.75 -3.57 8.99
N PRO A 70 10.30 -2.43 9.47
CA PRO A 70 9.51 -1.44 10.17
C PRO A 70 8.44 -0.90 9.24
N PHE A 71 7.31 -0.52 9.82
CA PHE A 71 6.31 0.23 9.10
C PHE A 71 6.89 1.59 8.70
N LEU A 72 6.72 1.91 7.42
CA LEU A 72 7.04 3.19 6.82
C LEU A 72 5.75 4.01 6.71
N SER A 73 5.85 5.32 6.85
CA SER A 73 4.71 6.20 6.64
C SER A 73 4.23 6.16 5.18
N ALA A 74 2.91 6.18 5.03
CA ALA A 74 2.19 6.32 3.78
C ALA A 74 1.03 7.32 3.96
N ALA A 75 1.30 8.47 4.59
CA ALA A 75 0.30 9.53 4.78
C ALA A 75 -0.49 9.84 3.49
N GLY A 76 -1.81 9.92 3.61
CA GLY A 76 -2.74 10.11 2.51
C GLY A 76 -3.12 8.84 1.72
N ILE A 77 -2.55 7.68 2.02
CA ILE A 77 -2.86 6.41 1.31
C ILE A 77 -4.33 6.01 1.47
N ALA A 78 -4.97 6.38 2.57
CA ALA A 78 -6.38 6.09 2.83
C ALA A 78 -7.31 6.64 1.73
N ARG A 79 -6.88 7.70 1.04
CA ARG A 79 -7.63 8.38 -0.03
C ARG A 79 -7.33 7.85 -1.44
N THR A 80 -6.64 6.72 -1.55
CA THR A 80 -6.18 6.17 -2.84
C THR A 80 -6.88 4.86 -3.20
N TRP A 81 -6.71 4.42 -4.45
CA TRP A 81 -7.23 3.13 -4.93
C TRP A 81 -6.82 1.96 -4.02
N VAL A 82 -5.63 2.03 -3.43
CA VAL A 82 -5.08 1.01 -2.52
C VAL A 82 -6.04 0.75 -1.36
N CYS A 83 -6.71 1.78 -0.84
CA CYS A 83 -7.60 1.71 0.33
C CYS A 83 -9.09 1.83 -0.01
N MET A 84 -9.44 2.40 -1.17
CA MET A 84 -10.83 2.60 -1.58
C MET A 84 -11.41 1.41 -2.35
N GLU A 85 -10.60 0.64 -3.07
CA GLU A 85 -11.13 -0.47 -3.87
C GLU A 85 -11.64 -1.61 -2.97
N PRO A 86 -12.75 -2.27 -3.34
CA PRO A 86 -13.23 -3.43 -2.62
C PRO A 86 -12.21 -4.57 -2.74
N VAL A 87 -11.95 -5.26 -1.64
CA VAL A 87 -11.04 -6.40 -1.58
C VAL A 87 -11.68 -7.50 -0.75
N ARG A 88 -11.38 -8.75 -1.11
CA ARG A 88 -11.83 -9.90 -0.34
C ARG A 88 -11.14 -9.95 1.02
N VAL A 89 -11.85 -10.43 2.03
CA VAL A 89 -11.25 -10.79 3.32
C VAL A 89 -10.63 -12.17 3.18
N LEU A 90 -9.42 -12.34 3.72
CA LEU A 90 -8.75 -13.63 3.84
C LEU A 90 -9.05 -14.17 5.24
N GLU A 91 -9.70 -15.33 5.30
CA GLU A 91 -9.99 -16.08 6.53
C GLU A 91 -8.77 -16.89 7.00
#